data_AF-A0A9D4LDY2-F1
#
_entry.id   AF-A0A9D4LDY2-F1
#
_cell.length_a   1.000
_cell.length_b   1.000
_cell.length_c   1.000
_cell.angle_alpha   90.00
_cell.angle_beta   90.00
_cell.angle_gamma   90.00
#
_symmetry.space_group_name_H-M   'P 1'
#
loop_
_entity.id
_entity.type
_entity.pdbx_description
1 polymer ?
#
loop_
_entity_poly.entity_id
_entity_poly.type
_entity_poly.pdbx_seq_one_letter_code
_entity_poly.pdbx_strand_id
1 'polypeptide(L)'
;MLLLLLLLLLLLLLLLLLLLLLLLLLLLLLLLLLLLPLLQLLLLLLLLLLLLLLLLLLLLLLLVLLLLVLLPPPPPPPPPPPPPPRLLLLLLLLLPLLLLLLPLLLLLLLLLPLLLLLLLLLLLLLLLLLLLLLLLLLLLLLLLLLLQLLLLLLLLLLLLLLLLLLLLLLLLLLLLLLLLLLLHHHHHHHHSQ
;
A
#
# COMPACT_ATOMS: atom_id res chain seq x y z
N MET A 1 9.53 39.14 15.11
CA MET A 1 9.60 37.98 16.04
C MET A 1 8.43 37.01 15.84
N LEU A 2 7.16 37.45 15.90
CA LEU A 2 5.99 36.56 15.77
C LEU A 2 5.95 35.76 14.45
N LEU A 3 6.29 36.38 13.31
CA LEU A 3 6.32 35.70 12.01
C LEU A 3 7.39 34.60 11.93
N LEU A 4 8.56 34.84 12.54
CA LEU A 4 9.63 33.83 12.62
C LEU A 4 9.20 32.63 13.47
N LEU A 5 8.52 32.88 14.60
CA LEU A 5 7.98 31.82 15.45
C LEU A 5 6.92 30.98 14.70
N LEU A 6 6.03 31.63 13.95
CA LEU A 6 5.02 30.95 13.15
C LEU A 6 5.67 30.06 12.07
N LEU A 7 6.69 30.57 11.38
CA LEU A 7 7.43 29.80 10.38
C LEU A 7 8.10 28.56 11.00
N LEU A 8 8.72 28.72 12.17
CA LEU A 8 9.36 27.62 12.89
C LEU A 8 8.34 26.57 13.32
N LEU A 9 7.19 26.98 13.85
CA LEU A 9 6.12 26.07 14.25
C LEU A 9 5.57 25.27 13.06
N LEU A 10 5.36 25.94 11.92
CA LEU A 10 4.90 25.29 10.69
C LEU A 10 5.92 24.25 10.20
N LEU A 11 7.22 24.60 10.22
CA LEU A 11 8.30 23.68 9.86
C LEU A 11 8.36 22.46 10.78
N LEU A 12 8.18 22.65 12.09
CA LEU A 12 8.15 21.57 13.06
C LEU A 12 6.96 20.63 12.83
N LEU A 13 5.76 21.20 12.59
CA LEU A 13 4.55 20.42 12.30
C LEU A 13 4.73 19.60 11.01
N LEU A 14 5.35 20.18 9.98
CA LEU A 14 5.69 19.46 8.76
C LEU A 14 6.61 18.28 9.04
N LEU A 15 7.71 18.52 9.77
CA LEU A 15 8.68 17.47 10.07
C LEU A 15 8.00 16.31 10.81
N LEU A 16 7.11 16.61 11.75
CA LEU A 16 6.34 15.63 12.48
C LEU A 16 5.41 14.83 11.55
N LEU A 17 4.70 15.51 10.65
CA LEU A 17 3.78 14.86 9.70
C LEU A 17 4.53 13.97 8.70
N LEU A 18 5.69 14.43 8.21
CA LEU A 18 6.58 13.65 7.36
C LEU A 18 7.09 12.40 8.09
N LEU A 19 7.51 12.54 9.34
CA LEU A 19 7.98 11.43 10.17
C LEU A 19 6.86 10.40 10.41
N LEU A 20 5.64 10.86 10.73
CA LEU A 20 4.47 10.01 10.91
C LEU A 20 4.17 9.23 9.63
N LEU A 21 4.23 9.88 8.48
CA LEU A 21 3.98 9.22 7.21
C LEU A 21 5.07 8.20 6.87
N LEU A 22 6.34 8.54 7.11
CA LEU A 22 7.46 7.62 6.93
C LEU A 22 7.30 6.39 7.83
N LEU A 23 6.85 6.57 9.07
CA LEU A 23 6.55 5.47 9.98
C LEU A 23 5.41 4.60 9.45
N LEU A 24 4.35 5.20 8.93
CA LEU A 24 3.22 4.47 8.32
C LEU A 24 3.67 3.66 7.10
N LEU A 25 4.52 4.25 6.26
CA LEU A 25 5.13 3.59 5.10
C LEU A 25 5.98 2.39 5.54
N LEU A 26 6.82 2.57 6.56
CA LEU A 26 7.65 1.50 7.11
C LEU A 26 6.80 0.36 7.69
N LEU A 27 5.72 0.70 8.41
CA LEU A 27 4.78 -0.28 8.95
C LEU A 27 4.11 -1.08 7.84
N LEU A 28 3.68 -0.41 6.77
CA LEU A 28 3.08 -1.07 5.60
C LEU A 28 4.08 -2.00 4.91
N LEU A 29 5.34 -1.57 4.78
CA LEU A 29 6.41 -2.40 4.22
C LEU A 29 6.70 -3.61 5.10
N LEU A 30 6.73 -3.44 6.43
CA LEU A 30 6.90 -4.55 7.37
C LEU A 30 5.73 -5.53 7.27
N LEU A 31 4.50 -5.03 7.16
CA LEU A 31 3.32 -5.85 6.96
C LEU A 31 3.43 -6.68 5.68
N LEU A 32 3.86 -6.05 4.56
CA LEU A 32 4.12 -6.76 3.30
C LEU A 32 5.16 -7.86 3.48
N LEU A 33 6.28 -7.53 4.14
CA LEU A 33 7.38 -8.45 4.39
C LEU A 33 6.94 -9.65 5.24
N LEU A 34 6.00 -9.46 6.17
CA LEU A 34 5.43 -10.53 7.00
C LEU A 34 4.35 -11.33 6.28
N LEU A 35 3.54 -10.68 5.45
CA LEU A 35 2.48 -11.30 4.68
C LEU A 35 3.05 -12.27 3.63
N LEU A 36 4.11 -11.88 2.94
CA LEU A 36 4.73 -12.66 1.87
C LEU A 36 5.15 -14.09 2.29
N PRO A 37 5.92 -14.32 3.38
CA PRO A 37 6.28 -15.67 3.82
C PRO A 37 5.08 -16.46 4.32
N LEU A 38 4.09 -15.82 4.94
CA LEU A 38 2.85 -16.48 5.36
C LEU A 38 2.07 -17.01 4.16
N LEU A 39 2.01 -16.23 3.08
CA LEU A 39 1.40 -16.64 1.82
C LEU A 39 2.17 -17.76 1.15
N GLN A 40 3.51 -17.68 1.15
CA GLN A 40 4.37 -18.75 0.63
C GLN A 40 4.16 -20.05 1.40
N LEU A 41 4.02 -19.98 2.74
CA LEU A 41 3.73 -21.12 3.59
C LEU A 41 2.35 -21.72 3.29
N LEU A 42 1.32 -20.87 3.11
CA LEU A 42 -0.02 -21.32 2.74
C LEU A 42 -0.02 -22.06 1.39
N LEU A 43 0.69 -21.51 0.40
CA LEU A 43 0.85 -22.14 -0.91
C LEU A 43 1.60 -23.47 -0.82
N LEU A 44 2.67 -23.54 -0.02
CA LEU A 44 3.42 -24.77 0.22
C LEU A 44 2.55 -25.83 0.90
N LEU A 45 1.76 -25.45 1.91
CA LEU A 45 0.84 -26.34 2.60
C LEU A 45 -0.20 -26.90 1.63
N LEU A 46 -0.75 -26.06 0.76
CA LEU A 46 -1.73 -26.45 -0.24
C LEU A 46 -1.12 -27.40 -1.28
N LEU A 47 0.10 -27.11 -1.75
CA LEU A 47 0.86 -27.99 -2.65
C LEU A 47 1.14 -29.35 -1.99
N LEU A 48 1.53 -29.36 -0.71
CA LEU A 48 1.76 -30.58 0.05
C LEU A 48 0.48 -31.41 0.18
N LEU A 49 -0.65 -30.76 0.46
CA LEU A 49 -1.96 -31.42 0.52
C LEU A 49 -2.34 -32.04 -0.82
N LEU A 50 -2.11 -31.32 -1.92
CA LEU A 50 -2.33 -31.82 -3.28
C LEU A 50 -1.45 -33.04 -3.58
N LEU A 51 -0.17 -32.98 -3.22
CA LEU A 51 0.77 -34.09 -3.40
C LEU A 51 0.35 -35.32 -2.59
N LEU A 52 -0.06 -35.13 -1.33
CA LEU A 52 -0.54 -36.21 -0.47
C LEU A 52 -1.80 -36.86 -1.05
N LEU A 53 -2.75 -36.07 -1.54
CA LEU A 53 -3.97 -36.55 -2.16
C LEU A 53 -3.68 -37.34 -3.45
N LEU A 54 -2.75 -36.85 -4.27
CA LEU A 54 -2.29 -37.54 -5.47
C LEU A 54 -1.61 -38.87 -5.14
N LEU A 55 -0.76 -38.90 -4.11
CA LEU A 55 -0.10 -40.12 -3.63
C LEU A 55 -1.13 -41.14 -3.12
N LEU A 56 -2.13 -40.69 -2.36
CA LEU A 56 -3.22 -41.54 -1.89
C LEU A 56 -4.01 -42.14 -3.06
N LEU A 57 -4.34 -41.32 -4.06
CA LEU A 57 -5.01 -41.78 -5.28
C LEU A 57 -4.18 -42.82 -6.03
N LEU A 58 -2.87 -42.58 -6.18
CA LEU A 58 -1.95 -43.51 -6.83
C LEU A 58 -1.87 -44.85 -6.07
N LEU A 59 -1.77 -44.80 -4.75
CA LEU A 59 -1.75 -45.99 -3.90
C LEU A 59 -3.05 -46.79 -4.04
N LEU A 60 -4.20 -46.11 -4.04
CA LEU A 60 -5.50 -46.73 -4.25
C LEU A 60 -5.60 -47.38 -5.62
N LEU A 61 -5.15 -46.70 -6.67
CA LEU A 61 -5.11 -47.22 -8.04
C LEU A 61 -4.23 -48.47 -8.13
N LEU A 62 -3.03 -48.43 -7.53
CA LEU A 62 -2.11 -49.56 -7.48
C LEU A 62 -2.74 -50.75 -6.75
N LEU A 63 -3.44 -50.50 -5.63
CA LEU A 63 -4.15 -51.55 -4.90
C LEU A 63 -5.25 -52.19 -5.76
N VAL A 64 -6.05 -51.38 -6.45
CA VAL A 64 -7.08 -51.88 -7.38
C VAL A 64 -6.44 -52.70 -8.49
N LEU A 65 -5.36 -52.20 -9.11
CA LEU A 65 -4.64 -52.92 -10.17
C LEU A 65 -4.07 -54.26 -9.66
N LEU A 66 -3.47 -54.27 -8.48
CA LEU A 66 -2.93 -55.49 -7.86
C LEU A 66 -4.05 -56.51 -7.63
N LEU A 67 -5.20 -56.08 -7.10
CA LEU A 67 -6.37 -56.94 -6.92
C LEU A 67 -6.87 -57.52 -8.25
N LEU A 68 -6.84 -56.74 -9.33
CA LEU A 68 -7.22 -57.22 -10.67
C LEU A 68 -6.23 -58.24 -11.24
N VAL A 69 -4.92 -58.04 -11.05
CA VAL A 69 -3.88 -58.97 -11.53
C VAL A 69 -3.90 -60.29 -10.75
N LEU A 70 -4.25 -60.25 -9.46
CA LEU A 70 -4.38 -61.46 -8.64
C LEU A 70 -5.63 -62.29 -8.96
N LEU A 71 -6.53 -61.81 -9.82
CA LEU A 71 -7.62 -62.63 -10.34
C LEU A 71 -7.04 -63.68 -11.31
N PRO A 72 -7.25 -64.99 -11.08
CA PRO A 72 -6.76 -66.02 -11.98
C PRO A 72 -7.37 -65.84 -13.39
N PRO A 73 -6.62 -66.13 -14.47
CA PRO A 73 -7.17 -66.09 -15.82
C PRO A 73 -8.37 -67.06 -15.94
N PRO A 74 -9.42 -66.71 -16.70
CA PRO A 74 -10.60 -67.55 -16.79
C PRO A 74 -10.23 -68.90 -17.47
N PRO A 75 -10.50 -70.06 -16.84
CA PRO A 75 -10.38 -71.35 -17.51
C PRO A 75 -11.43 -71.48 -18.65
N PRO A 76 -11.24 -72.39 -19.62
CA PRO A 76 -12.26 -72.68 -20.64
C PRO A 76 -13.57 -73.16 -20.00
N PRO A 77 -14.76 -72.97 -20.62
CA PRO A 77 -16.04 -72.86 -19.90
C PRO A 77 -16.77 -74.18 -19.53
N PRO A 78 -16.94 -74.48 -18.22
CA PRO A 78 -18.08 -75.19 -17.61
C PRO A 78 -19.03 -74.21 -16.84
N PRO A 79 -20.23 -74.61 -16.34
CA PRO A 79 -21.20 -73.67 -15.76
C PRO A 79 -20.63 -72.84 -14.58
N PRO A 80 -20.97 -71.54 -14.48
CA PRO A 80 -20.20 -70.60 -13.66
C PRO A 80 -20.44 -70.76 -12.14
N PRO A 81 -19.39 -71.05 -11.33
CA PRO A 81 -19.46 -70.86 -9.88
C PRO A 81 -19.41 -69.36 -9.52
N PRO A 82 -20.03 -68.93 -8.40
CA PRO A 82 -20.07 -67.52 -8.01
C PRO A 82 -18.67 -66.99 -7.62
N PRO A 83 -18.35 -65.73 -7.95
CA PRO A 83 -17.11 -65.08 -7.53
C PRO A 83 -16.96 -65.05 -5.99
N PRO A 84 -15.72 -65.08 -5.46
CA PRO A 84 -15.49 -65.06 -4.02
C PRO A 84 -16.01 -63.73 -3.42
N PRO A 85 -16.93 -63.77 -2.44
CA PRO A 85 -17.64 -62.59 -1.98
C PRO A 85 -16.72 -61.53 -1.38
N ARG A 86 -15.58 -61.92 -0.79
CA ARG A 86 -14.67 -61.00 -0.09
C ARG A 86 -13.97 -60.00 -1.02
N LEU A 87 -13.53 -60.43 -2.21
CA LEU A 87 -12.85 -59.55 -3.16
C LEU A 87 -13.84 -58.56 -3.79
N LEU A 88 -15.06 -59.01 -4.09
CA LEU A 88 -16.11 -58.13 -4.59
C LEU A 88 -16.51 -57.08 -3.56
N LEU A 89 -16.62 -57.45 -2.27
CA LEU A 89 -16.88 -56.49 -1.20
C LEU A 89 -15.76 -55.46 -1.07
N LEU A 90 -14.49 -55.86 -1.14
CA LEU A 90 -13.36 -54.92 -1.12
C LEU A 90 -13.38 -53.98 -2.32
N LEU A 91 -13.61 -54.48 -3.53
CA LEU A 91 -13.71 -53.63 -4.73
C LEU A 91 -14.91 -52.68 -4.64
N LEU A 92 -16.05 -53.16 -4.14
CA LEU A 92 -17.26 -52.37 -3.91
C LEU A 92 -17.06 -51.30 -2.82
N LEU A 93 -16.13 -51.49 -1.88
CA LEU A 93 -15.74 -50.47 -0.89
C LEU A 93 -14.67 -49.50 -1.44
N LEU A 94 -13.74 -49.96 -2.26
CA LEU A 94 -12.71 -49.11 -2.86
C LEU A 94 -13.26 -48.18 -3.94
N LEU A 95 -14.23 -48.64 -4.72
CA LEU A 95 -14.87 -47.83 -5.77
C LEU A 95 -15.50 -46.53 -5.24
N PRO A 96 -16.35 -46.52 -4.21
CA PRO A 96 -16.92 -45.29 -3.66
C PRO A 96 -15.84 -44.40 -3.03
N LEU A 97 -14.77 -44.98 -2.46
CA LEU A 97 -13.64 -44.20 -1.96
C LEU A 97 -12.93 -43.46 -3.12
N LEU A 98 -12.69 -44.14 -4.25
CA LEU A 98 -12.13 -43.52 -5.45
C LEU A 98 -13.05 -42.42 -5.98
N LEU A 99 -14.35 -42.72 -6.07
CA LEU A 99 -15.37 -41.77 -6.52
C LEU A 99 -15.51 -40.56 -5.60
N LEU A 100 -15.15 -40.68 -4.32
CA LEU A 100 -15.13 -39.57 -3.36
C LEU A 100 -13.81 -38.77 -3.42
N LEU A 101 -12.67 -39.43 -3.63
CA LEU A 101 -11.38 -38.76 -3.73
C LEU A 101 -11.26 -37.91 -5.01
N LEU A 102 -11.84 -38.36 -6.12
CA LEU A 102 -11.82 -37.63 -7.38
C LEU A 102 -12.44 -36.22 -7.29
N PRO A 103 -13.69 -36.02 -6.80
CA PRO A 103 -14.28 -34.69 -6.67
C PRO A 103 -13.54 -33.85 -5.62
N LEU A 104 -12.96 -34.46 -4.57
CA LEU A 104 -12.13 -33.74 -3.62
C LEU A 104 -10.87 -33.16 -4.30
N LEU A 105 -10.22 -33.95 -5.15
CA LEU A 105 -9.07 -33.51 -5.95
C LEU A 105 -9.45 -32.38 -6.90
N LEU A 106 -10.58 -32.51 -7.60
CA LEU A 106 -11.09 -31.46 -8.49
C LEU A 106 -11.42 -30.17 -7.73
N LEU A 107 -12.05 -30.28 -6.56
CA LEU A 107 -12.33 -29.14 -5.69
C LEU A 107 -11.04 -28.44 -5.27
N LEU A 108 -10.03 -29.20 -4.84
CA LEU A 108 -8.73 -28.66 -4.45
C LEU A 108 -8.03 -27.96 -5.63
N LEU A 109 -8.09 -28.57 -6.81
CA LEU A 109 -7.54 -28.01 -8.05
C LEU A 109 -8.23 -26.70 -8.43
N LEU A 110 -9.53 -26.56 -8.14
CA LEU A 110 -10.29 -25.31 -8.37
C LEU A 110 -10.03 -24.26 -7.27
N LEU A 111 -9.82 -24.69 -6.03
CA LEU A 111 -9.51 -23.79 -4.92
C LEU A 111 -8.13 -23.14 -5.07
N LEU A 112 -7.14 -23.87 -5.59
CA LEU A 112 -5.79 -23.36 -5.82
C LEU A 112 -5.73 -22.05 -6.64
N PRO A 113 -6.29 -21.97 -7.87
CA PRO A 113 -6.29 -20.75 -8.65
C PRO A 113 -7.14 -19.65 -8.01
N LEU A 114 -8.23 -19.98 -7.32
CA LEU A 114 -9.03 -19.00 -6.58
C LEU A 114 -8.21 -18.35 -5.46
N LEU A 115 -7.48 -19.15 -4.70
CA LEU A 115 -6.60 -18.66 -3.63
C LEU A 115 -5.46 -17.82 -4.19
N LEU A 116 -4.87 -18.23 -5.32
CA LEU A 116 -3.85 -17.45 -6.02
C LEU A 116 -4.41 -16.10 -6.53
N LEU A 117 -5.64 -16.09 -7.04
CA LEU A 117 -6.31 -14.87 -7.47
C LEU A 117 -6.59 -13.93 -6.28
N LEU A 118 -7.09 -14.48 -5.17
CA LEU A 118 -7.31 -13.71 -3.93
C LEU A 118 -6.00 -13.10 -3.42
N LEU A 119 -4.93 -13.88 -3.46
CA LEU A 119 -3.58 -13.44 -3.12
C LEU A 119 -3.12 -12.29 -4.01
N LEU A 120 -3.27 -12.42 -5.33
CA LEU A 120 -2.92 -11.38 -6.28
C LEU A 120 -3.73 -10.10 -6.03
N LEU A 121 -5.03 -10.23 -5.76
CA LEU A 121 -5.91 -9.11 -5.45
C LEU A 121 -5.47 -8.40 -4.16
N LEU A 122 -5.12 -9.15 -3.12
CA LEU A 122 -4.64 -8.58 -1.86
C LEU A 122 -3.33 -7.81 -2.07
N LEU A 123 -2.40 -8.36 -2.84
CA LEU A 123 -1.15 -7.70 -3.20
C LEU A 123 -1.41 -6.40 -4.00
N LEU A 124 -2.34 -6.45 -4.96
CA LEU A 124 -2.72 -5.28 -5.76
C LEU A 124 -3.35 -4.19 -4.89
N LEU A 125 -4.24 -4.56 -3.97
CA LEU A 125 -4.87 -3.62 -3.03
C LEU A 125 -3.81 -2.94 -2.15
N LEU A 126 -2.84 -3.71 -1.65
CA LEU A 126 -1.75 -3.17 -0.85
C LEU A 126 -0.88 -2.19 -1.66
N LEU A 127 -0.56 -2.55 -2.91
CA LEU A 127 0.18 -1.67 -3.82
C LEU A 127 -0.58 -0.38 -4.12
N LEU A 128 -1.89 -0.47 -4.34
CA LEU A 128 -2.74 0.70 -4.54
C LEU A 128 -2.75 1.61 -3.31
N LEU A 129 -2.84 1.03 -2.11
CA LEU A 129 -2.78 1.78 -0.86
C LEU A 129 -1.43 2.50 -0.70
N LEU A 130 -0.34 1.82 -1.02
CA LEU A 130 1.00 2.40 -1.03
C LEU A 130 1.10 3.58 -2.01
N LEU A 131 0.58 3.42 -3.23
CA LEU A 131 0.57 4.48 -4.24
C LEU A 131 -0.26 5.68 -3.78
N LEU A 132 -1.43 5.44 -3.19
CA LEU A 132 -2.29 6.50 -2.66
C LEU A 132 -1.59 7.27 -1.55
N LEU A 133 -0.90 6.57 -0.65
CA LEU A 133 -0.13 7.18 0.43
C LEU A 133 1.03 8.03 -0.11
N LEU A 134 1.71 7.55 -1.16
CA LEU A 134 2.76 8.31 -1.84
C LEU A 134 2.19 9.56 -2.54
N LEU A 135 1.04 9.45 -3.19
CA LEU A 135 0.37 10.59 -3.80
C LEU A 135 -0.03 11.64 -2.75
N LEU A 136 -0.56 11.19 -1.61
CA LEU A 136 -0.90 12.06 -0.49
C LEU A 136 0.34 12.80 0.04
N LEU A 137 1.49 12.11 0.16
CA LEU A 137 2.77 12.73 0.52
C LEU A 137 3.14 13.86 -0.45
N LEU A 138 3.07 13.56 -1.76
CA LEU A 138 3.43 14.52 -2.80
C LEU A 138 2.52 15.75 -2.75
N LEU A 139 1.21 15.53 -2.60
CA LEU A 139 0.23 16.61 -2.49
C LEU A 139 0.50 17.49 -1.26
N LEU A 140 0.77 16.86 -0.11
CA LEU A 140 1.09 17.57 1.12
C LEU A 140 2.36 18.42 0.96
N LEU A 141 3.40 17.85 0.35
CA LEU A 141 4.64 18.56 0.07
C LEU A 141 4.41 19.77 -0.85
N LEU A 142 3.60 19.59 -1.89
CA LEU A 142 3.24 20.65 -2.83
C LEU A 142 2.47 21.77 -2.12
N LEU A 143 1.46 21.42 -1.33
CA LEU A 143 0.67 22.36 -0.55
C LEU A 143 1.55 23.18 0.38
N LEU A 144 2.52 22.53 1.03
CA LEU A 144 3.48 23.20 1.89
C LEU A 144 4.37 24.16 1.11
N LEU A 145 4.94 23.73 -0.01
CA LEU A 145 5.77 24.58 -0.85
C LEU A 145 5.00 25.83 -1.31
N LEU A 146 3.72 25.67 -1.66
CA LEU A 146 2.84 26.77 -2.00
C LEU A 146 2.62 27.72 -0.81
N LEU A 147 2.37 27.19 0.38
CA LEU A 147 2.20 27.98 1.60
C LEU A 147 3.46 28.78 1.94
N GLN A 148 4.64 28.15 1.79
CA GLN A 148 5.93 28.81 2.01
C GLN A 148 6.15 29.95 0.99
N LEU A 149 5.85 29.72 -0.29
CA LEU A 149 5.94 30.74 -1.33
C LEU A 149 5.00 31.92 -1.03
N LEU A 150 3.76 31.63 -0.62
CA LEU A 150 2.78 32.66 -0.24
C LEU A 150 3.28 33.50 0.94
N LEU A 151 3.83 32.86 1.97
CA LEU A 151 4.37 33.55 3.13
C LEU A 151 5.58 34.43 2.76
N LEU A 152 6.45 33.96 1.87
CA LEU A 152 7.56 34.74 1.35
C LEU A 152 7.07 35.96 0.55
N LEU A 153 6.05 35.78 -0.30
CA LEU A 153 5.44 36.87 -1.06
C LEU A 153 4.83 37.92 -0.13
N LEU A 154 4.11 37.48 0.91
CA LEU A 154 3.54 38.36 1.92
C LEU A 154 4.63 39.15 2.65
N LEU A 155 5.73 38.50 3.01
CA LEU A 155 6.88 39.15 3.64
C LEU A 155 7.49 40.21 2.73
N LEU A 156 7.66 39.91 1.45
CA LEU A 156 8.18 40.84 0.44
C LEU A 156 7.25 42.06 0.30
N LEU A 157 5.94 41.84 0.24
CA LEU A 157 4.95 42.91 0.17
C LEU A 157 4.99 43.81 1.41
N LEU A 158 5.09 43.20 2.59
CA LEU A 158 5.22 43.95 3.85
C LEU A 158 6.49 44.81 3.87
N LEU A 159 7.61 44.25 3.40
CA LEU A 159 8.88 44.97 3.30
C LEU A 159 8.77 46.16 2.33
N LEU A 160 8.14 45.95 1.17
CA LEU A 160 7.91 47.01 0.18
C LEU A 160 7.05 48.13 0.74
N LEU A 161 5.97 47.79 1.46
CA LEU A 161 5.10 48.77 2.12
C LEU A 161 5.86 49.58 3.18
N LEU A 162 6.69 48.91 3.98
CA LEU A 162 7.53 49.57 4.97
C LEU A 162 8.52 50.54 4.31
N LEU A 163 9.16 50.13 3.21
CA LEU A 163 10.08 50.96 2.45
C LEU A 163 9.37 52.20 1.87
N LEU A 164 8.16 52.02 1.32
CA LEU A 164 7.36 53.11 0.79
C LEU A 164 6.98 54.11 1.90
N LEU A 165 6.55 53.61 3.06
CA LEU A 165 6.22 54.45 4.21
C LEU A 165 7.46 55.25 4.69
N LEU A 166 8.62 54.61 4.73
CA LEU A 166 9.88 55.27 5.10
C LEU A 166 10.23 56.38 4.10
N LEU A 167 10.08 56.12 2.80
CA LEU A 167 10.33 57.11 1.75
C LEU A 167 9.37 58.30 1.87
N LEU A 168 8.08 58.05 2.12
CA LEU A 168 7.08 59.09 2.33
C LEU A 168 7.41 59.95 3.55
N LEU A 169 7.81 59.32 4.66
CA LEU A 169 8.24 60.01 5.87
C LEU A 169 9.46 60.90 5.61
N LEU A 170 10.45 60.38 4.88
CA LEU A 170 11.64 61.15 4.49
C LEU A 170 11.27 62.36 3.62
N LEU A 171 10.38 62.17 2.66
CA LEU A 171 9.89 63.26 1.79
C LEU A 171 9.15 64.33 2.60
N LEU A 172 8.29 63.92 3.54
CA LEU A 172 7.58 64.85 4.42
C LEU A 172 8.56 65.65 5.30
N LEU A 173 9.58 64.98 5.84
CA LEU A 173 10.63 65.62 6.63
C LEU A 173 11.40 66.66 5.79
N LEU A 174 11.74 66.32 4.55
CA LEU A 174 12.41 67.23 3.61
C LEU A 174 11.54 68.46 3.30
N LEU A 175 10.25 68.26 3.07
CA LEU A 175 9.30 69.34 2.79
C LEU A 175 9.14 70.28 4.00
N LEU A 176 9.07 69.72 5.20
CA LEU A 176 9.05 70.49 6.44
C LEU A 176 10.32 71.34 6.60
N LEU A 177 11.49 70.73 6.34
CA LEU A 177 12.76 71.45 6.38
C LEU A 177 12.79 72.62 5.38
N LEU A 178 12.33 72.38 4.15
CA LEU A 178 12.25 73.42 3.11
C LEU A 178 11.33 74.57 3.55
N LEU A 179 10.16 74.24 4.12
CA LEU A 179 9.22 75.25 4.62
C LEU A 179 9.85 76.11 5.72
N LEU A 180 10.55 75.48 6.66
CA LEU A 180 11.25 76.20 7.74
C LEU A 180 12.34 77.14 7.17
N LEU A 181 13.08 76.70 6.16
CA LEU A 181 14.08 77.53 5.49
C LEU A 181 13.43 78.74 4.78
N LEU A 182 12.30 78.53 4.10
CA LEU A 182 11.56 79.62 3.44
C LEU A 182 11.04 80.65 4.46
N LEU A 183 10.47 80.19 5.57
CA LEU A 183 10.00 81.07 6.65
C LEU A 183 11.14 81.89 7.26
N HIS A 184 12.28 81.24 7.48
CA HIS A 184 13.48 81.90 8.00
C HIS A 184 13.99 82.98 7.03
N HIS A 185 14.05 82.67 5.74
CA HIS A 185 14.47 83.63 4.71
C HIS A 185 13.53 84.83 4.61
N HIS A 186 12.21 84.60 4.64
CA HIS A 186 11.21 85.67 4.63
C HIS A 186 11.37 86.59 5.86
N HIS A 187 11.59 86.03 7.04
CA HIS A 187 11.81 86.82 8.26
C HIS A 187 13.07 87.70 8.14
N HIS A 188 14.17 87.18 7.58
CA HIS A 188 15.38 87.98 7.36
C HIS A 188 15.19 89.11 6.33
N HIS A 189 14.36 88.91 5.30
CA HIS A 189 14.07 89.97 4.33
C HIS A 189 13.22 91.11 4.90
N HIS A 190 12.28 90.83 5.81
CA HIS A 190 11.47 91.88 6.45
C HIS A 190 12.25 92.72 7.46
N HIS A 191 13.28 92.18 8.11
CA HIS A 191 14.12 92.94 9.03
C HIS A 191 15.25 93.74 8.35
N SER A 192 15.42 93.60 7.04
CA SER A 192 16.47 94.31 6.28
C SER A 192 15.95 95.46 5.40
N GLN A 193 14.65 95.78 5.48
CA GLN A 193 14.01 96.97 4.91
C GLN A 193 13.72 97.99 6.00
#